data_AF-A0A385YYD1-F1
#
_entry.id   AF-A0A385YYD1-F1
#
_cell.length_a   1.000
_cell.length_b   1.000
_cell.length_c   1.000
_cell.angle_alpha   90.00
_cell.angle_beta   90.00
_cell.angle_gamma   90.00
#
_symmetry.space_group_name_H-M   'P 1'
#
loop_
_entity.id
_entity.type
_entity.pdbx_description
1 polymer ?
#
loop_
_entity_poly.entity_id
_entity_poly.type
_entity_poly.pdbx_seq_one_letter_code
_entity_poly.pdbx_strand_id
1 'polypeptide(L)'
;MELFRVTADGLYGQGIYYLWSDLGGISITDGYAKIHSDKYLSGGIQFVLEGVVMKTFAGDEVRQVHGYPVSYCLLNRISFEQQRLIERV
;
A
#
# COMPACT_ATOMS: atom_id res chain seq x y z
N MET A 1 -10.33 -11.80 0.50
CA MET A 1 -10.38 -10.72 1.51
C MET A 1 -9.89 -9.45 0.86
N GLU A 2 -10.61 -8.32 0.97
CA GLU A 2 -10.13 -7.00 0.53
C GLU A 2 -9.30 -6.39 1.67
N LEU A 3 -8.04 -6.05 1.42
CA LEU A 3 -7.19 -5.41 2.42
C LEU A 3 -7.54 -3.92 2.53
N PHE A 4 -7.49 -3.23 1.41
CA PHE A 4 -7.79 -1.81 1.27
C PHE A 4 -7.92 -1.45 -0.22
N ARG A 5 -8.46 -0.26 -0.47
CA ARG A 5 -8.52 0.43 -1.76
C ARG A 5 -7.43 1.48 -1.80
N VAL A 6 -6.75 1.56 -2.93
CA VAL A 6 -5.78 2.62 -3.21
C VAL A 6 -6.52 3.77 -3.88
N THR A 7 -6.35 4.98 -3.37
CA THR A 7 -7.00 6.19 -3.90
C THR A 7 -5.95 7.26 -4.22
N ALA A 8 -6.38 8.44 -4.68
CA ALA A 8 -5.47 9.56 -4.89
C ALA A 8 -4.90 10.11 -3.57
N ASP A 9 -5.66 10.00 -2.47
CA ASP A 9 -5.32 10.62 -1.18
C ASP A 9 -4.63 9.66 -0.19
N GLY A 10 -4.80 8.35 -0.41
CA GLY A 10 -4.31 7.35 0.53
C GLY A 10 -4.86 5.94 0.33
N LEU A 11 -4.75 5.14 1.40
CA LEU A 11 -5.24 3.76 1.51
C LEU A 11 -6.49 3.69 2.38
N TYR A 12 -7.55 3.06 1.89
CA TYR A 12 -8.86 3.01 2.56
C TYR A 12 -9.38 1.59 2.68
N GLY A 13 -9.54 1.09 3.90
CA GLY A 13 -10.13 -0.22 4.20
C GLY A 13 -11.41 -0.09 5.02
N GLN A 14 -12.00 -1.23 5.42
CA GLN A 14 -13.17 -1.22 6.30
C GLN A 14 -12.80 -0.72 7.70
N GLY A 15 -13.09 0.56 7.97
CA GLY A 15 -12.85 1.21 9.27
C GLY A 15 -11.43 1.76 9.47
N ILE A 16 -10.55 1.61 8.48
CA ILE A 16 -9.19 2.16 8.49
C ILE A 16 -8.97 3.07 7.28
N TYR A 17 -8.31 4.20 7.49
CA TYR A 17 -7.84 5.05 6.40
C TYR A 17 -6.47 5.62 6.75
N TYR A 18 -5.54 5.56 5.80
CA TYR A 18 -4.21 6.15 5.91
C TYR A 18 -4.04 7.13 4.77
N LEU A 19 -3.96 8.42 5.07
CA LEU A 19 -3.51 9.40 4.09
C LEU A 19 -2.04 9.14 3.77
N TRP A 20 -1.56 9.60 2.61
CA TRP A 20 -0.14 9.47 2.29
C TRP A 20 0.77 10.10 3.35
N SER A 21 0.32 11.18 3.98
CA SER A 21 1.02 11.85 5.09
C SER A 21 1.02 11.05 6.40
N ASP A 22 0.13 10.08 6.55
CA ASP A 22 0.06 9.23 7.75
C ASP A 22 1.10 8.09 7.70
N LEU A 23 1.71 7.84 6.54
CA LEU A 23 2.61 6.71 6.33
C LEU A 23 4.06 7.08 6.68
N GLY A 24 4.65 6.31 7.60
CA GLY A 24 6.02 6.48 8.08
C GLY A 24 7.07 5.73 7.28
N GLY A 25 6.69 4.85 6.35
CA GLY A 25 7.63 4.12 5.51
C GLY A 25 7.12 2.76 5.06
N ILE A 26 7.98 2.05 4.34
CA ILE A 26 7.81 0.64 4.02
C ILE A 26 9.04 -0.16 4.42
N SER A 27 8.85 -1.41 4.82
CA SER A 27 9.94 -2.38 4.98
C SER A 27 9.55 -3.73 4.38
N ILE A 28 10.53 -4.45 3.86
CA ILE A 28 10.37 -5.82 3.34
C ILE A 28 11.22 -6.76 4.19
N THR A 29 10.63 -7.84 4.69
CA THR A 29 11.34 -8.86 5.48
C THR A 29 10.70 -10.23 5.22
N ASP A 30 11.50 -11.22 4.85
CA ASP A 30 11.10 -12.62 4.66
C ASP A 30 9.82 -12.82 3.81
N GLY A 31 9.70 -12.08 2.70
CA GLY A 31 8.54 -12.18 1.80
C GLY A 31 7.30 -11.43 2.28
N TYR A 32 7.37 -10.70 3.39
CA TYR A 32 6.32 -9.80 3.86
C TYR A 32 6.70 -8.35 3.57
N ALA A 33 5.69 -7.55 3.23
CA ALA A 33 5.79 -6.10 3.22
C ALA A 33 5.02 -5.54 4.43
N LYS A 34 5.62 -4.56 5.11
CA LYS A 34 4.98 -3.76 6.14
C LYS A 34 4.98 -2.30 5.73
N ILE A 35 3.79 -1.72 5.73
CA ILE A 35 3.55 -0.28 5.62
C ILE A 35 3.47 0.24 7.06
N HIS A 36 4.35 1.17 7.43
CA HIS A 36 4.44 1.72 8.79
C HIS A 36 3.55 2.95 8.92
N SER A 37 2.89 3.10 10.07
CA SER A 37 2.12 4.30 10.42
C SER A 37 1.84 4.34 11.92
N ASP A 38 1.94 5.53 12.51
CA ASP A 38 1.68 5.76 13.94
C ASP A 38 0.23 6.18 14.23
N LYS A 39 -0.59 6.40 13.19
CA LYS A 39 -2.01 6.80 13.31
C LYS A 39 -2.86 5.86 14.17
N TYR A 40 -2.59 4.56 14.13
CA TYR A 40 -3.34 3.54 14.87
C TYR A 40 -2.38 2.63 15.63
N LEU A 41 -2.87 2.05 16.74
CA LEU A 41 -2.10 1.17 17.62
C LEU A 41 -1.51 -0.07 16.91
N SER A 42 -2.03 -0.47 15.74
CA SER A 42 -1.49 -1.58 14.96
C SER A 42 -0.10 -1.30 14.39
N GLY A 43 0.33 -0.03 14.32
CA GLY A 43 1.61 0.36 13.72
C GLY A 43 1.64 0.24 12.20
N GLY A 44 0.46 0.15 11.56
CA GLY A 44 0.31 0.08 10.10
C GLY A 44 -0.30 -1.22 9.59
N ILE A 45 0.11 -1.64 8.38
CA ILE A 45 -0.46 -2.79 7.65
C ILE A 45 0.67 -3.73 7.21
N GLN A 46 0.51 -5.03 7.44
CA GLN A 46 1.44 -6.06 6.98
C GLN A 46 0.73 -7.08 6.09
N PHE A 47 1.38 -7.50 5.00
CA PHE A 47 0.86 -8.49 4.07
C PHE A 47 1.99 -9.31 3.42
N VAL A 48 1.66 -10.51 2.96
CA VAL A 48 2.58 -11.37 2.17
C VAL A 48 2.73 -10.74 0.79
N LEU A 49 3.96 -10.53 0.30
CA LEU A 49 4.22 -9.98 -1.03
C LEU A 49 3.69 -10.90 -2.14
N GLU A 50 3.93 -12.20 -1.98
CA GLU A 50 3.44 -13.24 -2.87
C GLU A 50 1.96 -13.52 -2.56
N GLY A 51 1.09 -13.32 -3.54
CA GLY A 51 -0.35 -13.57 -3.40
C GLY A 51 -1.22 -12.31 -3.26
N VAL A 52 -0.62 -11.11 -3.24
CA VAL A 52 -1.40 -9.88 -3.43
C VAL A 52 -1.94 -9.81 -4.85
N VAL A 53 -3.24 -9.51 -4.95
CA VAL A 53 -3.92 -9.23 -6.21
C VAL A 53 -4.62 -7.88 -6.12
N MET A 54 -4.64 -7.15 -7.22
CA MET A 54 -5.51 -5.99 -7.38
C MET A 54 -6.85 -6.47 -7.93
N LYS A 55 -7.96 -6.01 -7.36
CA LYS A 55 -9.28 -6.22 -7.95
C LYS A 55 -9.67 -5.04 -8.81
N THR A 56 -10.04 -5.29 -10.06
CA THR A 56 -10.57 -4.25 -10.96
C THR A 56 -12.00 -3.89 -10.56
N PHE A 57 -12.53 -2.80 -11.11
CA PHE A 57 -13.93 -2.42 -10.91
C PHE A 57 -14.91 -3.50 -11.41
N ALA A 58 -14.52 -4.28 -12.44
CA ALA A 58 -15.30 -5.40 -12.95
C ALA A 58 -15.20 -6.66 -12.07
N GLY A 59 -14.32 -6.67 -11.06
CA GLY A 59 -14.11 -7.79 -10.13
C GLY A 59 -12.98 -8.73 -10.53
N ASP A 60 -12.28 -8.47 -11.64
CA ASP A 60 -11.16 -9.30 -12.10
C ASP A 60 -9.95 -9.17 -11.18
N GLU A 61 -9.22 -10.27 -11.02
CA GLU A 61 -7.97 -10.29 -10.26
C GLU A 61 -6.76 -10.06 -11.17
N VAL A 62 -6.04 -8.98 -10.91
CA VAL A 62 -4.81 -8.61 -11.59
C VAL A 62 -3.63 -8.89 -10.67
N ARG A 63 -2.71 -9.73 -11.11
CA ARG A 63 -1.46 -10.05 -10.38
C ARG A 63 -0.29 -9.18 -10.78
N GLN A 64 -0.32 -8.67 -12.02
CA GLN A 64 0.76 -7.87 -12.59
C GLN A 64 0.22 -6.69 -13.37
N VAL A 65 0.91 -5.56 -13.27
CA VAL A 65 0.65 -4.33 -14.03
C VAL A 65 1.90 -4.03 -14.84
N HIS A 66 1.78 -4.04 -16.17
CA HIS A 66 2.91 -3.84 -17.09
C HIS A 66 4.14 -4.73 -16.80
N GLY A 67 3.90 -5.99 -16.41
CA GLY A 67 4.97 -6.96 -16.10
C GLY A 67 5.52 -6.90 -14.67
N TYR A 68 5.09 -5.93 -13.85
CA TYR A 68 5.49 -5.82 -12.45
C TYR A 68 4.42 -6.39 -11.52
N PRO A 69 4.78 -7.14 -10.46
CA PRO A 69 3.79 -7.60 -9.50
C PRO A 69 3.08 -6.43 -8.82
N VAL A 70 1.76 -6.57 -8.63
CA VAL A 70 0.92 -5.51 -8.02
C VAL A 70 1.45 -5.05 -6.67
N SER A 71 1.97 -5.97 -5.85
CA SER A 71 2.57 -5.64 -4.55
C SER A 71 3.72 -4.64 -4.70
N TYR A 72 4.62 -4.84 -5.66
CA TYR A 72 5.72 -3.90 -5.92
C TYR A 72 5.22 -2.57 -6.52
N CYS A 73 4.19 -2.58 -7.37
CA CYS A 73 3.58 -1.35 -7.86
C CYS A 73 3.02 -0.49 -6.70
N LEU A 74 2.37 -1.13 -5.73
CA LEU A 74 1.89 -0.46 -4.52
C LEU A 74 3.05 0.14 -3.70
N LEU A 75 4.09 -0.65 -3.44
CA LEU A 75 5.26 -0.18 -2.69
C LEU A 75 5.93 1.02 -3.39
N ASN A 76 6.07 0.96 -4.71
CA ASN A 76 6.60 2.07 -5.51
C ASN A 76 5.71 3.33 -5.39
N ARG A 77 4.38 3.17 -5.42
CA ARG A 77 3.47 4.30 -5.22
C ARG A 77 3.64 4.92 -3.84
N ILE A 78 3.76 4.12 -2.78
CA ILE A 78 3.96 4.63 -1.42
C ILE A 78 5.29 5.40 -1.34
N SER A 79 6.39 4.81 -1.82
CA SER A 79 7.70 5.47 -1.85
C SER A 79 7.67 6.80 -2.60
N PHE A 80 7.00 6.85 -3.76
CA PHE A 80 6.84 8.08 -4.54
C PHE A 80 6.10 9.17 -3.75
N GLU A 81 4.98 8.83 -3.10
CA GLU A 81 4.21 9.80 -2.31
C GLU A 81 5.01 10.32 -1.11
N GLN A 82 5.78 9.45 -0.45
CA GLN A 82 6.65 9.87 0.65
C GLN A 82 7.76 10.82 0.20
N GLN A 83 8.41 10.54 -0.93
CA GLN A 83 9.40 11.47 -1.53
C GLN A 83 8.77 12.82 -1.85
N ARG A 84 7.59 12.82 -2.48
CA ARG A 84 6.86 14.05 -2.82
C ARG A 84 6.49 14.88 -1.58
N LEU A 85 6.22 14.22 -0.44
CA LEU A 85 5.94 14.92 0.82
C LEU A 85 7.19 15.52 1.44
N ILE A 86 8.35 14.86 1.33
CA ILE A 86 9.64 15.40 1.79
C ILE A 86 10.03 16.63 0.97
N GLU A 87 9.91 16.59 -0.35
CA GLU A 87 10.26 17.71 -1.25
C GLU A 87 9.38 18.96 -1.08
N ARG A 88 8.26 18.84 -0.35
CA ARG A 88 7.34 19.95 -0.07
C ARG A 88 7.64 20.68 1.25
N VAL A 89 8.57 20.16 2.05
CA VAL A 89 9.04 20.73 3.33
C VAL A 89 10.30 21.54 3.07
#